data_AF-A0A968ZDN8-F1
#
_entry.id   AF-A0A968ZDN8-F1
#
_cell.length_a   1.000
_cell.length_b   1.000
_cell.length_c   1.000
_cell.angle_alpha   90.00
_cell.angle_beta   90.00
_cell.angle_gamma   90.00
#
_symmetry.space_group_name_H-M   'P 1'
#
loop_
_entity.id
_entity.type
_entity.pdbx_description
1 polymer ?
#
loop_
_entity_poly.entity_id
_entity_poly.type
_entity_poly.pdbx_seq_one_letter_code
_entity_poly.pdbx_strand_id
1 'polypeptide(L)'
;MPEPAKKRGNSLTSALWSLLAIGFTLLFVFPLYWAISTALRNPADTFTVAGIGIPWLDFQPTLDNFKTELSTPEGLSALRTSIIVSVTAVIAALGLGLPAAYGLARFRFLRWKNSDITIWFLSQRVLPPVATACRSSSSSPRSACRTRAGR
;
A
#
# COMPACT_ATOMS: atom_id res chain seq x y z
N MET A 1 -49.05 -11.84 -0.16
CA MET A 1 -47.83 -11.44 -0.91
C MET A 1 -46.98 -12.69 -1.07
N PRO A 2 -46.79 -13.24 -2.29
CA PRO A 2 -46.00 -14.46 -2.46
C PRO A 2 -44.50 -14.16 -2.32
N GLU A 3 -43.85 -14.84 -1.38
CA GLU A 3 -42.40 -14.87 -1.17
C GLU A 3 -41.66 -15.29 -2.46
N PRO A 4 -40.55 -14.62 -2.85
CA PRO A 4 -39.81 -14.99 -4.05
C PRO A 4 -39.11 -16.34 -3.84
N ALA A 5 -39.56 -17.33 -4.62
CA ALA A 5 -38.97 -18.67 -4.67
C ALA A 5 -37.46 -18.59 -4.94
N LYS A 6 -36.65 -18.99 -3.95
CA LYS A 6 -35.20 -19.12 -4.03
C LYS A 6 -34.85 -20.10 -5.16
N LYS A 7 -34.44 -19.58 -6.32
CA LYS A 7 -33.93 -20.39 -7.44
C LYS A 7 -32.84 -21.32 -6.89
N ARG A 8 -33.13 -22.62 -6.83
CA ARG A 8 -32.18 -23.68 -6.47
C ARG A 8 -31.20 -23.85 -7.62
N GLY A 9 -30.31 -22.87 -7.79
CA GLY A 9 -29.17 -22.98 -8.70
C GLY A 9 -28.37 -24.23 -8.35
N ASN A 10 -27.93 -24.97 -9.37
CA ASN A 10 -27.33 -26.29 -9.24
C ASN A 10 -26.31 -26.33 -8.07
N SER A 11 -26.61 -27.13 -7.05
CA SER A 11 -25.79 -27.23 -5.81
C SER A 11 -24.31 -27.52 -6.08
N LEU A 12 -24.02 -28.15 -7.22
CA LEU A 12 -22.67 -28.45 -7.72
C LEU A 12 -21.93 -27.19 -8.17
N THR A 13 -22.61 -26.27 -8.90
CA THR A 13 -22.00 -24.98 -9.26
C THR A 13 -21.73 -24.13 -8.03
N SER A 14 -22.65 -24.06 -7.05
CA SER A 14 -22.40 -23.32 -5.81
C SER A 14 -21.25 -23.91 -5.00
N ALA A 15 -21.13 -25.24 -4.92
CA ALA A 15 -19.99 -25.89 -4.25
C ALA A 15 -18.66 -25.59 -4.95
N LEU A 16 -18.64 -25.59 -6.29
CA LEU A 16 -17.46 -25.24 -7.07
C LEU A 16 -17.05 -23.76 -6.86
N TRP A 17 -18.02 -22.85 -6.85
CA TRP A 17 -17.76 -21.43 -6.54
C TRP A 17 -17.26 -21.24 -5.11
N SER A 18 -17.80 -21.96 -4.13
CA SER A 18 -17.29 -21.94 -2.74
C SER A 18 -15.87 -22.47 -2.64
N LEU A 19 -15.53 -23.57 -3.33
CA LEU A 19 -14.16 -24.11 -3.36
C LEU A 19 -13.16 -23.14 -4.01
N LEU A 20 -13.55 -22.50 -5.13
CA LEU A 20 -12.73 -21.46 -5.75
C LEU A 20 -12.53 -20.26 -4.81
N ALA A 21 -13.59 -19.80 -4.14
CA ALA A 21 -13.51 -18.70 -3.20
C ALA A 21 -12.57 -19.03 -2.03
N ILE A 22 -12.66 -20.24 -1.46
CA ILE A 22 -11.77 -20.71 -0.39
C ILE A 22 -10.31 -20.77 -0.88
N GLY A 23 -10.06 -21.31 -2.07
CA GLY A 23 -8.71 -21.35 -2.65
C GLY A 23 -8.12 -19.97 -2.85
N PHE A 24 -8.93 -19.02 -3.34
CA PHE A 24 -8.51 -17.63 -3.52
C PHE A 24 -8.26 -16.94 -2.18
N THR A 25 -9.12 -17.14 -1.18
CA THR A 25 -8.89 -16.62 0.17
C THR A 25 -7.58 -17.15 0.75
N LEU A 26 -7.29 -18.45 0.62
CA LEU A 26 -6.03 -19.03 1.09
C LEU A 26 -4.81 -18.42 0.40
N LEU A 27 -4.88 -18.18 -0.92
CA LEU A 27 -3.81 -17.54 -1.67
C LEU A 27 -3.50 -16.12 -1.15
N PHE A 28 -4.51 -15.35 -0.75
CA PHE A 28 -4.35 -13.99 -0.21
C PHE A 28 -3.96 -13.97 1.27
N VAL A 29 -4.44 -14.93 2.06
CA VAL A 29 -4.12 -15.04 3.49
C VAL A 29 -2.70 -15.58 3.68
N PHE A 30 -2.19 -16.41 2.77
CA PHE A 30 -0.84 -16.97 2.84
C PHE A 30 0.28 -15.92 3.02
N PRO A 31 0.42 -14.88 2.18
CA PRO A 31 1.46 -13.86 2.38
C PRO A 31 1.25 -13.06 3.67
N LEU A 32 0.01 -12.90 4.14
CA LEU A 32 -0.29 -12.23 5.41
C LEU A 32 0.12 -13.11 6.61
N TYR A 33 -0.13 -14.42 6.55
CA TYR A 33 0.36 -15.39 7.52
C TYR A 33 1.88 -15.38 7.58
N TRP A 34 2.56 -15.41 6.43
CA TRP A 34 4.01 -15.32 6.36
C TRP A 34 4.54 -14.03 6.98
N ALA A 35 3.97 -12.88 6.61
CA ALA A 35 4.39 -11.58 7.13
C ALA A 35 4.27 -11.51 8.67
N ILE A 36 3.18 -12.02 9.24
CA ILE A 36 2.98 -12.09 10.69
C ILE A 36 4.00 -13.03 11.34
N SER A 37 4.24 -14.21 10.74
CA SER A 37 5.25 -15.15 11.24
C SER A 37 6.65 -14.51 11.25
N THR A 38 7.03 -13.77 10.21
CA THR A 38 8.32 -13.06 10.16
C THR A 38 8.40 -11.91 11.17
N ALA A 39 7.32 -11.20 11.43
CA ALA A 39 7.31 -10.09 12.39
C ALA A 39 7.57 -10.58 13.84
N LEU A 40 7.16 -11.81 14.13
CA LEU A 40 7.34 -12.44 15.44
C LEU A 40 8.69 -13.15 15.59
N ARG A 41 9.47 -13.36 14.51
CA ARG A 41 10.79 -14.03 14.51
C ARG A 41 11.92 -13.11 14.99
N ASN A 42 12.84 -13.60 15.83
CA ASN A 42 14.03 -12.85 16.28
C ASN A 42 14.99 -12.67 15.09
N PRO A 43 15.61 -11.49 14.91
CA PRO A 43 16.61 -11.26 13.87
C PRO A 43 17.76 -12.28 13.87
N ALA A 44 18.13 -12.84 15.02
CA ALA A 44 19.17 -13.88 15.11
C ALA A 44 18.76 -15.20 14.42
N ASP A 45 17.48 -15.57 14.48
CA ASP A 45 16.93 -16.81 13.91
C ASP A 45 16.36 -16.60 12.49
N THR A 46 16.48 -15.39 11.96
CA THR A 46 16.07 -15.07 10.57
C THR A 46 17.14 -15.47 9.56
N PHE A 47 18.41 -15.56 9.99
CA PHE A 47 19.54 -15.96 9.13
C PHE A 47 19.79 -17.47 9.11
N THR A 48 19.19 -18.23 10.03
CA THR A 48 19.22 -19.69 10.01
C THR A 48 18.08 -20.18 9.13
N VAL A 49 18.43 -20.86 8.03
CA VAL A 49 17.48 -21.36 7.01
C VAL A 49 16.73 -22.58 7.55
N ALA A 50 15.92 -22.39 8.59
CA ALA A 50 15.16 -23.45 9.25
C ALA A 50 13.65 -23.11 9.21
N GLY A 51 12.94 -23.86 8.37
CA GLY A 51 11.54 -24.21 8.63
C GLY A 51 10.44 -23.27 8.15
N ILE A 52 9.26 -23.87 7.99
CA ILE A 52 8.03 -23.43 7.28
C ILE A 52 7.32 -22.23 7.94
N GLY A 53 7.93 -21.52 8.88
CA GLY A 53 7.26 -20.38 9.53
C GLY A 53 6.39 -20.78 10.73
N ILE A 54 6.48 -22.00 11.23
CA ILE A 54 5.54 -22.51 12.24
C ILE A 54 6.02 -22.11 13.64
N PRO A 55 5.26 -21.28 14.40
CA PRO A 55 5.60 -20.97 15.78
C PRO A 55 5.61 -22.27 16.61
N TRP A 56 6.45 -22.34 17.64
CA TRP A 56 6.63 -23.48 18.56
C TRP A 56 7.49 -24.65 18.07
N LEU A 57 7.67 -24.85 16.76
CA LEU A 57 8.54 -25.90 16.21
C LEU A 57 9.92 -25.37 15.79
N ASP A 58 9.96 -24.16 15.20
CA ASP A 58 11.18 -23.57 14.64
C ASP A 58 11.69 -22.33 15.42
N PHE A 59 10.83 -21.67 16.20
CA PHE A 59 11.16 -20.37 16.81
C PHE A 59 10.31 -20.06 18.07
N GLN A 60 10.90 -19.33 19.05
CA GLN A 60 10.24 -18.87 20.29
C GLN A 60 9.60 -17.49 20.07
N PRO A 61 8.26 -17.35 19.94
CA PRO A 61 7.62 -16.07 19.60
C PRO A 61 8.02 -14.96 20.57
N THR A 62 8.79 -13.96 20.10
CA THR A 62 9.21 -12.83 20.92
C THR A 62 8.54 -11.54 20.46
N LEU A 63 8.16 -10.70 21.43
CA LEU A 63 7.69 -9.33 21.17
C LEU A 63 8.84 -8.31 21.23
N ASP A 64 10.07 -8.79 21.30
CA ASP A 64 11.24 -7.94 21.51
C ASP A 64 11.55 -7.07 20.29
N ASN A 65 11.23 -7.53 19.07
CA ASN A 65 11.34 -6.71 17.85
C ASN A 65 10.47 -5.45 17.95
N PHE A 66 9.22 -5.60 18.36
CA PHE A 66 8.30 -4.46 18.52
C PHE A 66 8.76 -3.52 19.62
N LYS A 67 9.27 -4.05 20.73
CA LYS A 67 9.82 -3.23 21.82
C LYS A 67 11.05 -2.46 21.37
N THR A 68 11.98 -3.09 20.67
CA THR A 68 13.20 -2.44 20.18
C THR A 68 12.87 -1.34 19.17
N GLU A 69 12.02 -1.61 18.16
CA GLU A 69 11.62 -0.61 17.16
C GLU A 69 10.77 0.55 17.73
N LEU A 70 10.00 0.29 18.79
CA LEU A 70 9.24 1.34 19.49
C LEU A 70 10.06 2.07 20.56
N SER A 71 11.24 1.56 20.93
CA SER A 71 12.14 2.21 21.91
C SER A 71 13.25 3.01 21.24
N THR A 72 13.51 2.79 19.95
CA THR A 72 14.49 3.59 19.19
C THR A 72 13.91 4.97 18.85
N PRO A 73 14.66 6.06 19.09
CA PRO A 73 14.25 7.41 18.69
C PRO A 73 13.93 7.51 17.18
N GLU A 74 14.68 6.77 16.37
CA GLU A 74 14.54 6.71 14.91
C GLU A 74 13.17 6.13 14.52
N GLY A 75 12.77 4.99 15.10
CA GLY A 75 11.48 4.34 14.83
C GLY A 75 10.30 5.25 15.20
N LEU A 76 10.37 5.89 16.37
CA LEU A 76 9.34 6.84 16.81
C LEU A 76 9.26 8.08 15.91
N SER A 77 10.41 8.61 15.47
CA SER A 77 10.44 9.77 14.58
C SER A 77 9.85 9.44 13.20
N ALA A 78 10.15 8.26 12.66
CA ALA A 78 9.63 7.76 11.40
C ALA A 78 8.09 7.58 11.46
N LEU A 79 7.58 6.97 12.52
CA LEU A 79 6.14 6.81 12.72
C LEU A 79 5.42 8.16 12.79
N ARG A 80 5.98 9.12 13.54
CA ARG A 80 5.39 10.47 13.65
C ARG A 80 5.35 11.19 12.31
N THR A 81 6.44 11.19 11.55
CA THR A 81 6.47 11.88 10.25
C THR A 81 5.51 11.22 9.26
N SER A 82 5.44 9.89 9.20
CA SER A 82 4.51 9.19 8.31
C SER A 82 3.05 9.51 8.64
N ILE A 83 2.67 9.47 9.93
CA ILE A 83 1.29 9.81 10.34
C ILE A 83 0.96 11.25 9.99
N ILE A 84 1.83 12.20 10.32
CA ILE A 84 1.60 13.63 10.06
C ILE A 84 1.49 13.87 8.55
N VAL A 85 2.42 13.35 7.75
CA VAL A 85 2.42 13.54 6.29
C VAL A 85 1.20 12.90 5.65
N SER A 86 0.83 11.67 6.00
CA SER A 86 -0.34 11.01 5.42
C SER A 86 -1.64 11.72 5.79
N VAL A 87 -1.83 12.10 7.05
CA VAL A 87 -3.05 12.79 7.51
C VAL A 87 -3.16 14.17 6.87
N THR A 88 -2.09 14.96 6.89
CA THR A 88 -2.10 16.30 6.26
C THR A 88 -2.34 16.22 4.76
N ALA A 89 -1.72 15.25 4.06
CA ALA A 89 -1.95 15.04 2.64
C ALA A 89 -3.40 14.66 2.33
N VAL A 90 -4.02 13.78 3.12
CA VAL A 90 -5.43 13.39 2.94
C VAL A 90 -6.36 14.57 3.18
N ILE A 91 -6.15 15.34 4.25
CA ILE A 91 -6.96 16.52 4.56
C ILE A 91 -6.85 17.56 3.43
N ALA A 92 -5.62 17.85 2.96
CA ALA A 92 -5.39 18.78 1.86
C ALA A 92 -6.01 18.27 0.55
N ALA A 93 -5.86 16.98 0.23
CA ALA A 93 -6.40 16.37 -0.97
C ALA A 93 -7.94 16.38 -0.98
N LEU A 94 -8.58 16.10 0.15
CA LEU A 94 -10.04 16.16 0.27
C LEU A 94 -10.55 17.60 0.27
N GLY A 95 -9.88 18.50 1.00
CA GLY A 95 -10.26 19.91 1.09
C GLY A 95 -10.26 20.61 -0.26
N LEU A 96 -9.30 20.29 -1.13
CA LEU A 96 -9.23 20.85 -2.49
C LEU A 96 -9.96 19.98 -3.53
N GLY A 97 -9.92 18.67 -3.39
CA GLY A 97 -10.47 17.72 -4.36
C GLY A 97 -11.99 17.59 -4.34
N LEU A 98 -12.61 17.64 -3.15
CA LEU A 98 -14.07 17.56 -3.03
C LEU A 98 -14.81 18.72 -3.71
N PRO A 99 -14.47 20.01 -3.48
CA PRO A 99 -15.15 21.10 -4.17
C PRO A 99 -14.89 21.08 -5.68
N ALA A 100 -13.68 20.70 -6.12
CA ALA A 100 -13.35 20.55 -7.53
C ALA A 100 -14.19 19.45 -8.21
N ALA A 101 -14.31 18.27 -7.57
CA ALA A 101 -15.12 17.17 -8.05
C ALA A 101 -16.62 17.52 -8.09
N TYR A 102 -17.12 18.20 -7.05
CA TYR A 102 -18.52 18.66 -6.99
C TYR A 102 -18.82 19.67 -8.11
N GLY A 103 -17.91 20.61 -8.35
CA GLY A 103 -18.03 21.57 -9.45
C GLY A 103 -18.13 20.88 -10.81
N LEU A 104 -17.31 19.86 -11.06
CA LEU A 104 -17.31 19.08 -12.30
C LEU A 104 -18.55 18.19 -12.46
N ALA A 105 -19.12 17.68 -11.35
CA ALA A 105 -20.33 16.86 -11.37
C ALA A 105 -21.60 17.69 -11.60
N ARG A 106 -21.67 18.91 -11.04
CA ARG A 106 -22.90 19.73 -11.07
C ARG A 106 -22.93 20.75 -12.21
N PHE A 107 -21.80 21.33 -12.58
CA PHE A 107 -21.72 22.36 -13.62
C PHE A 107 -21.23 21.75 -14.95
N ARG A 108 -21.91 22.13 -16.04
CA ARG A 108 -21.45 21.85 -17.41
C ARG A 108 -20.61 23.04 -17.87
N PHE A 109 -19.30 22.86 -17.92
CA PHE A 109 -18.41 23.92 -18.36
C PHE A 109 -18.59 24.15 -19.87
N LEU A 110 -18.87 25.40 -20.25
CA LEU A 110 -19.19 25.78 -21.63
C LEU A 110 -17.94 25.89 -22.52
N ARG A 111 -16.76 26.11 -21.93
CA ARG A 111 -15.49 26.35 -22.64
C ARG A 111 -14.67 25.09 -22.85
N TRP A 112 -14.55 24.24 -21.82
CA TRP A 112 -13.89 22.94 -21.86
C TRP A 112 -14.89 21.86 -21.47
N LYS A 113 -15.00 20.79 -22.26
CA LYS A 113 -15.94 19.70 -21.98
C LYS A 113 -15.48 18.99 -20.70
N ASN A 114 -16.39 18.61 -19.81
CA ASN A 114 -16.04 17.92 -18.54
C ASN A 114 -15.21 16.64 -18.77
N SER A 115 -15.37 16.01 -19.95
CA SER A 115 -14.57 14.85 -20.39
C SER A 115 -13.10 15.19 -20.62
N ASP A 116 -12.76 16.36 -21.19
CA ASP A 116 -11.37 16.73 -21.49
C ASP A 116 -10.59 17.02 -20.19
N ILE A 117 -11.23 17.65 -19.21
CA ILE A 117 -10.67 17.90 -17.88
C ILE A 117 -10.37 16.57 -17.16
N THR A 118 -11.29 15.61 -17.25
CA THR A 118 -11.14 14.29 -16.62
C THR A 118 -10.02 13.48 -17.28
N ILE A 119 -9.95 13.50 -18.61
CA ILE A 119 -8.89 12.82 -19.38
C ILE A 119 -7.51 13.42 -19.05
N TRP A 120 -7.42 14.75 -18.94
CA TRP A 120 -6.17 15.42 -18.56
C TRP A 120 -5.70 15.03 -17.15
N PHE A 121 -6.61 15.00 -16.16
CA PHE A 121 -6.29 14.56 -14.80
C PHE A 121 -5.88 13.08 -14.73
N LEU A 122 -6.55 12.22 -15.50
CA LEU A 122 -6.22 10.79 -15.56
C LEU A 122 -4.83 10.56 -16.17
N SER A 123 -4.46 11.33 -17.20
CA SER A 123 -3.14 11.29 -17.81
C SER A 123 -2.03 11.53 -16.77
N GLN A 124 -2.23 12.48 -15.84
CA GLN A 124 -1.27 12.79 -14.78
C GLN A 124 -1.03 11.62 -13.81
N ARG A 125 -2.01 10.71 -13.62
CA ARG A 125 -1.88 9.53 -12.75
C ARG A 125 -1.13 8.36 -13.39
N VAL A 126 -1.08 8.33 -14.72
CA VAL A 126 -0.38 7.28 -15.49
C VAL A 126 1.08 7.65 -15.73
N LEU A 127 1.47 8.91 -15.49
CA LEU A 127 2.86 9.35 -15.53
C LEU A 127 3.69 8.54 -14.52
N PRO A 128 4.77 7.87 -14.94
CA PRO A 128 5.59 7.09 -14.02
C PRO A 128 6.24 8.04 -13.00
N PRO A 129 6.03 7.85 -11.68
CA PRO A 129 6.55 8.75 -10.65
C PRO A 129 8.09 8.81 -10.64
N VAL A 130 8.74 7.76 -11.17
CA VAL A 130 10.20 7.69 -11.34
C VAL A 130 10.71 8.78 -12.30
N ALA A 131 9.99 9.07 -13.39
CA ALA A 131 10.41 10.07 -14.37
C ALA A 131 10.37 11.50 -13.80
N THR A 132 9.41 11.77 -12.91
CA THR A 132 9.31 13.06 -12.21
C THR A 132 10.34 13.21 -11.09
N ALA A 133 10.68 12.12 -10.38
CA ALA A 133 11.67 12.14 -9.30
C ALA A 133 13.11 12.26 -9.82
N CYS A 134 13.45 11.63 -10.96
CA CYS A 134 14.78 11.75 -11.56
C CYS A 134 15.14 13.20 -11.92
N ARG A 135 14.14 14.02 -12.31
CA ARG A 135 14.35 15.44 -12.61
C ARG A 135 14.67 16.28 -11.37
N SER A 136 14.13 15.95 -10.20
CA SER A 136 14.47 16.66 -8.95
C SER A 136 15.81 16.20 -8.37
N SER A 137 16.27 14.98 -8.70
CA SER A 137 17.58 14.47 -8.29
C SER A 137 18.73 14.98 -9.18
N SER A 138 18.48 15.27 -10.46
CA SER A 138 19.53 15.75 -11.38
C SER A 138 19.96 17.20 -11.15
N SER A 139 19.35 17.92 -10.20
CA SER A 139 19.71 19.31 -9.87
C SER A 139 20.79 19.45 -8.79
N SER A 140 21.49 18.37 -8.42
CA SER A 140 22.70 18.45 -7.57
C SER A 140 23.98 18.09 -8.35
N PRO A 141 24.58 19.02 -9.14
CA PRO A 141 25.88 18.79 -9.79
C PRO A 141 27.10 19.04 -8.89
N ARG A 142 26.95 19.30 -7.58
CA ARG A 142 28.04 19.95 -6.80
C ARG A 142 28.87 19.06 -5.87
N SER A 143 28.48 17.82 -5.58
CA SER A 143 29.22 16.98 -4.61
C SER A 143 30.18 15.95 -5.22
N ALA A 144 30.10 15.66 -6.52
CA ALA A 144 30.97 14.66 -7.17
C ALA A 144 32.33 15.20 -7.67
N CYS A 145 32.49 16.51 -7.83
CA CYS A 145 33.70 17.10 -8.44
C CYS A 145 34.79 17.49 -7.42
N ARG A 146 34.55 17.35 -6.10
CA ARG A 146 35.51 17.82 -5.07
C ARG A 146 36.46 16.74 -4.53
N THR A 147 36.33 15.48 -4.95
CA THR A 147 37.12 14.36 -4.41
C THR A 147 38.20 13.83 -5.37
N ARG A 148 38.41 14.47 -6.54
CA ARG A 148 39.39 14.03 -7.55
C ARG A 148 40.39 15.10 -7.99
N ALA A 149 40.69 16.06 -7.12
CA ALA A 149 41.69 17.11 -7.36
C ALA A 149 42.69 17.25 -6.18
N GLY A 150 42.91 16.16 -5.44
CA GLY A 150 43.76 16.13 -4.25
C GLY A 150 44.48 14.80 -4.04
N ARG A 151 44.91 14.16 -5.13
CA ARG A 151 45.91 13.09 -5.13
C ARG A 151 46.70 13.13 -6.43
#